data_AF-A0A098MET0-F1
#
_entry.id   AF-A0A098MET0-F1
#
_cell.length_a   1.000
_cell.length_b   1.000
_cell.length_c   1.000
_cell.angle_alpha   90.00
_cell.angle_beta   90.00
_cell.angle_gamma   90.00
#
_symmetry.space_group_name_H-M   'P 1'
#
loop_
_entity.id
_entity.type
_entity.pdbx_description
1 polymer ?
#
loop_
_entity_poly.entity_id
_entity_poly.type
_entity_poly.pdbx_seq_one_letter_code
_entity_poly.pdbx_strand_id
1 'polypeptide(L)' 'MDYGVFFADVQAWISQANQAAAHYGMSSPEFWQWVSGSAGSICSKYQDHPLAIKQMQMLAEWLEEVYEKQQRG' A
#
# COMPACT_ATOMS: atom_id res chain seq x y z
N MET A 1 -9.88 12.55 12.47
CA MET A 1 -8.84 12.38 11.44
C MET A 1 -8.64 13.71 10.73
N ASP A 2 -7.39 14.09 10.49
CA ASP A 2 -7.05 15.19 9.59
C ASP A 2 -6.86 14.62 8.18
N TYR A 3 -7.72 15.02 7.24
CA TYR A 3 -7.72 14.47 5.89
C TYR A 3 -6.51 14.93 5.07
N GLY A 4 -6.01 16.14 5.30
CA GLY A 4 -4.84 16.66 4.58
C GLY A 4 -3.58 15.89 4.94
N VAL A 5 -3.38 15.63 6.23
CA VAL A 5 -2.26 14.81 6.72
C VAL A 5 -2.41 13.36 6.26
N PHE A 6 -3.63 12.81 6.28
CA PHE A 6 -3.90 11.45 5.80
C PHE A 6 -3.50 11.27 4.34
N PHE A 7 -3.97 12.12 3.43
CA PHE A 7 -3.66 11.96 2.02
C PHE A 7 -2.19 12.27 1.70
N ALA A 8 -1.52 13.11 2.49
CA ALA A 8 -0.06 13.29 2.39
C ALA A 8 0.68 11.99 2.77
N ASP A 9 0.27 11.29 3.81
CA ASP A 9 0.84 9.99 4.17
C ASP A 9 0.56 8.93 3.10
N VAL A 10 -0.64 8.90 2.53
CA VAL A 10 -0.99 7.98 1.43
C VAL A 10 -0.09 8.22 0.22
N GLN A 11 0.13 9.47 -0.16
CA GLN A 11 1.05 9.83 -1.24
C GLN A 11 2.48 9.37 -0.93
N ALA A 12 2.96 9.60 0.30
CA ALA A 12 4.27 9.15 0.73
C ALA A 12 4.39 7.61 0.73
N TRP A 13 3.32 6.91 1.09
CA TRP A 13 3.27 5.45 1.06
C TRP A 13 3.36 4.89 -0.36
N ILE A 14 2.67 5.49 -1.33
CA ILE A 14 2.78 5.09 -2.75
C ILE A 14 4.23 5.19 -3.23
N SER A 15 4.93 6.26 -2.88
CA SER A 15 6.36 6.38 -3.19
C SER A 15 7.21 5.28 -2.55
N GLN A 16 6.91 4.92 -1.30
CA GLN A 16 7.63 3.83 -0.61
C GLN A 16 7.30 2.46 -1.22
N ALA A 17 6.06 2.21 -1.63
CA ALA A 17 5.67 0.99 -2.30
C ALA A 17 6.43 0.79 -3.61
N ASN A 18 6.63 1.86 -4.39
CA ASN A 18 7.47 1.81 -5.59
C ASN A 18 8.94 1.48 -5.28
N GLN A 19 9.49 2.04 -4.20
CA GLN A 19 10.86 1.74 -3.75
C GLN A 19 10.99 0.29 -3.28
N ALA A 20 10.01 -0.22 -2.52
CA ALA A 20 9.95 -1.60 -2.07
C ALA A 20 9.83 -2.56 -3.25
N ALA A 21 8.99 -2.25 -4.24
CA ALA A 21 8.85 -3.03 -5.47
C ALA A 21 10.16 -3.05 -6.27
N ALA A 22 10.88 -1.93 -6.35
CA ALA A 22 12.19 -1.88 -7.02
C ALA A 22 13.29 -2.63 -6.27
N HIS A 23 13.20 -2.70 -4.94
CA HIS A 23 14.21 -3.35 -4.10
C HIS A 23 14.01 -4.87 -3.99
N TYR A 24 12.79 -5.32 -3.70
CA TYR A 24 12.47 -6.73 -3.48
C TYR A 24 11.94 -7.44 -4.74
N GLY A 25 11.32 -6.69 -5.65
CA GLY A 25 10.53 -7.25 -6.75
C GLY A 25 9.11 -7.65 -6.29
N MET A 26 8.10 -7.41 -7.13
CA MET A 26 6.70 -7.70 -6.78
C MET A 26 6.39 -9.21 -6.69
N SER A 27 7.29 -10.08 -7.17
CA SER A 27 7.16 -11.54 -7.02
C SER A 27 7.66 -12.06 -5.66
N SER A 28 8.32 -11.22 -4.86
CA SER A 28 8.91 -11.62 -3.58
C SER A 28 7.84 -11.58 -2.47
N PRO A 29 7.77 -12.60 -1.59
CA PRO A 29 6.92 -12.56 -0.40
C PRO A 29 7.24 -11.37 0.53
N GLU A 30 8.50 -10.96 0.60
CA GLU A 30 8.97 -9.82 1.41
C GLU A 30 8.30 -8.51 0.99
N PHE A 31 8.09 -8.31 -0.31
CA PHE A 31 7.33 -7.16 -0.82
C PHE A 31 5.90 -7.15 -0.27
N TRP A 32 5.19 -8.28 -0.35
CA TRP A 32 3.79 -8.37 0.10
C TRP A 32 3.64 -8.32 1.62
N GLN A 33 4.61 -8.85 2.36
CA GLN A 33 4.69 -8.67 3.80
C GLN A 33 4.88 -7.19 4.16
N TRP A 34 5.73 -6.46 3.42
CA TRP A 34 5.89 -5.03 3.60
C TRP A 34 4.61 -4.25 3.27
N VAL A 35 3.94 -4.56 2.14
CA VAL A 35 2.69 -3.89 1.72
C VAL A 35 1.61 -4.06 2.79
N SER A 36 1.33 -5.29 3.20
CA SER A 36 0.30 -5.59 4.21
C SER A 36 0.60 -4.93 5.56
N GLY A 37 1.84 -5.03 6.05
CA GLY A 37 2.24 -4.45 7.33
C GLY A 37 2.23 -2.91 7.35
N SER A 38 2.72 -2.28 6.29
CA SER A 38 2.77 -0.82 6.18
C SER A 38 1.39 -0.20 5.93
N ALA A 39 0.54 -0.85 5.13
CA ALA A 39 -0.86 -0.45 4.95
C ALA A 39 -1.64 -0.53 6.27
N GLY A 40 -1.50 -1.63 7.02
CA GLY A 40 -2.10 -1.78 8.34
C GLY A 40 -1.62 -0.74 9.36
N SER A 41 -0.35 -0.33 9.27
CA SER A 41 0.22 0.73 10.10
C SER A 41 -0.42 2.09 9.82
N ILE A 42 -0.73 2.40 8.56
CA ILE A 42 -1.49 3.61 8.20
C ILE A 42 -2.92 3.54 8.76
N CYS A 43 -3.62 2.42 8.59
CA CYS A 43 -4.96 2.23 9.18
C CYS A 43 -4.94 2.47 10.69
N SER A 44 -3.98 1.86 11.40
CA SER A 44 -3.82 2.01 12.86
C SER A 44 -3.50 3.45 13.27
N LYS A 45 -2.63 4.15 12.53
CA LYS A 45 -2.30 5.58 12.77
C LYS A 45 -3.55 6.46 12.78
N TYR A 46 -4.52 6.12 11.94
CA TYR A 46 -5.79 6.84 11.81
C TYR A 46 -6.93 6.19 12.58
N GLN A 47 -6.63 5.40 13.62
CA GLN A 47 -7.60 4.74 14.50
C GLN A 47 -8.61 3.89 13.72
N ASP A 48 -8.14 3.19 12.70
CA ASP A 48 -8.94 2.31 11.85
C ASP A 48 -10.16 3.02 11.24
N HIS A 49 -10.00 4.32 10.95
CA HIS A 49 -11.05 5.10 10.32
C HIS A 49 -11.48 4.44 9.00
N PRO A 50 -12.80 4.27 8.71
CA PRO A 50 -13.27 3.50 7.56
C PRO A 50 -12.70 3.95 6.21
N LEU A 51 -12.49 5.27 6.04
CA LEU A 51 -11.85 5.81 4.84
C LEU A 51 -10.39 5.38 4.71
N ALA A 52 -9.62 5.35 5.80
CA ALA A 52 -8.23 4.92 5.77
C ALA A 52 -8.12 3.44 5.37
N ILE A 53 -8.96 2.59 5.96
CA ILE A 53 -9.05 1.16 5.60
C ILE A 53 -9.37 1.01 4.11
N LYS A 54 -10.44 1.65 3.63
CA LYS A 54 -10.86 1.56 2.22
C LYS A 54 -9.79 2.05 1.26
N GLN A 55 -9.14 3.17 1.59
CA GLN A 55 -8.09 3.74 0.75
C GLN A 55 -6.86 2.84 0.67
N MET A 56 -6.41 2.28 1.80
CA MET A 56 -5.24 1.41 1.82
C MET A 56 -5.53 0.04 1.21
N GLN A 57 -6.72 -0.50 1.42
CA GLN A 57 -7.17 -1.74 0.77
C GLN A 57 -7.18 -1.58 -0.76
N MET A 58 -7.78 -0.51 -1.28
CA MET A 58 -7.82 -0.25 -2.73
C MET A 58 -6.40 -0.16 -3.33
N LEU A 59 -5.45 0.44 -2.63
CA LEU A 59 -4.06 0.52 -3.11
C LEU A 59 -3.34 -0.83 -3.09
N ALA A 60 -3.61 -1.68 -2.09
CA ALA A 60 -3.07 -3.04 -2.04
C ALA A 60 -3.64 -3.90 -3.19
N GLU A 61 -4.97 -3.85 -3.40
CA GLU A 61 -5.65 -4.52 -4.51
C GLU A 61 -5.11 -4.05 -5.87
N TRP A 62 -4.89 -2.75 -6.04
CA TRP A 62 -4.28 -2.20 -7.25
C TRP A 62 -2.87 -2.75 -7.51
N LEU A 63 -2.04 -2.91 -6.47
CA LEU A 63 -0.73 -3.54 -6.62
C LEU A 63 -0.85 -5.01 -7.04
N GLU A 64 -1.82 -5.75 -6.51
CA GLU A 64 -2.09 -7.14 -6.89
C GLU A 64 -2.47 -7.23 -8.36
N GLU A 65 -3.36 -6.36 -8.83
CA GLU A 65 -3.73 -6.29 -10.25
C GLU A 65 -2.54 -5.97 -11.16
N VAL A 66 -1.64 -5.07 -10.75
CA VAL A 66 -0.42 -4.75 -11.49
C VAL A 66 0.47 -6.00 -11.59
N TYR A 67 0.65 -6.71 -10.48
CA TYR A 67 1.46 -7.93 -10.46
C TYR A 67 0.84 -9.04 -11.33
N GLU A 68 -0.48 -9.26 -11.24
CA GLU A 68 -1.17 -10.24 -12.08
C GLU A 68 -1.04 -9.93 -13.57
N LYS A 69 -1.13 -8.66 -13.97
CA LYS A 69 -0.93 -8.24 -15.36
C LYS A 69 0.48 -8.53 -15.85
N GLN A 70 1.50 -8.39 -15.00
CA GLN A 70 2.89 -8.75 -15.34
C GLN A 70 3.09 -10.25 -15.54
N GLN A 71 2.34 -11.10 -14.83
CA GLN A 71 2.43 -12.56 -14.97
C GLN A 71 1.68 -13.10 -16.21
N ARG A 72 0.73 -12.33 -16.75
CA ARG A 72 -0.09 -12.73 -17.93
C ARG A 72 0.50 -12.27 -19.27
N GLY A 73 1.56 -11.48 -19.27
CA GLY A 73 2.28 -11.02 -20.48
C GLY A 73 3.51 -11.87 -20.74
#